data_AF-A0A1M5DQI6-F1
#
_entry.id   AF-A0A1M5DQI6-F1
#
_cell.length_a   1.000
_cell.length_b   1.000
_cell.length_c   1.000
_cell.angle_alpha   90.00
_cell.angle_beta   90.00
_cell.angle_gamma   90.00
#
_symmetry.space_group_name_H-M   'P 1'
#
loop_
_entity.id
_entity.type
_entity.pdbx_description
1 polymer ?
#
loop_
_entity_poly.entity_id
_entity_poly.type
_entity_poly.pdbx_seq_one_letter_code
_entity_poly.pdbx_strand_id
1 'polypeptide(L)'
;MLDILQQDDYKIIHLTDGELLSEAVKLIDKGKADGINLNYIRNWRTDLEPLRNSKTIKCLAVNDYPPSMQYDYSAVQTLTNLQHLSINTTDKKEIDFSAFPFLTSVALTWRPKAKSLFSCVQLQRLFLYRYTGQDLTELSSLKNLKFLRVNLGLVISLRGLKEITTLEELMLMQTTKLEDIEDLLTLKHLKRLRIDNCKRVRNIRAVKRMNIPKLEIVGTTPDD
;
A
#
# COMPACT_ATOMS: atom_id res chain seq x y z
N MET A 1 15.87 3.62 24.88
CA MET A 1 15.92 4.77 23.96
C MET A 1 15.15 4.36 22.72
N LEU A 2 14.25 5.23 22.24
CA LEU A 2 13.45 4.94 21.05
C LEU A 2 14.32 4.97 19.79
N ASP A 3 14.17 3.96 18.94
CA ASP A 3 14.91 3.85 17.68
C ASP A 3 14.24 4.71 16.61
N ILE A 4 14.96 5.70 16.08
CA ILE A 4 14.47 6.65 15.08
C ILE A 4 15.31 6.49 13.83
N LEU A 5 14.68 6.03 12.75
CA LEU A 5 15.34 5.78 11.47
C LEU A 5 14.76 6.68 10.38
N GLN A 6 15.61 7.09 9.45
CA GLN A 6 15.15 7.75 8.23
C GLN A 6 14.61 6.68 7.27
N GLN A 7 13.35 6.82 6.85
CA GLN A 7 12.72 5.98 5.84
C GLN A 7 12.01 6.85 4.82
N ASP A 8 12.48 6.81 3.57
CA ASP A 8 12.06 7.74 2.52
C ASP A 8 12.19 9.20 3.01
N ASP A 9 11.10 9.97 2.98
CA ASP A 9 11.05 11.38 3.40
C ASP A 9 10.71 11.56 4.89
N TYR A 10 10.58 10.48 5.67
CA TYR A 10 10.09 10.51 7.05
C TYR A 10 11.13 10.05 8.07
N LYS A 11 11.15 10.70 9.23
CA LYS A 11 11.80 10.17 10.43
C LYS A 11 10.81 9.30 11.19
N ILE A 12 11.07 8.00 11.28
CA ILE A 12 10.12 7.02 11.83
C ILE A 12 10.64 6.46 13.14
N ILE A 13 9.79 6.46 14.17
CA ILE A 13 10.03 5.75 15.42
C ILE A 13 9.61 4.28 15.22
N HIS A 14 10.55 3.36 15.35
CA HIS A 14 10.26 1.93 15.31
C HIS A 14 9.95 1.43 16.72
N LEU A 15 8.75 0.89 16.89
CA LEU A 15 8.30 0.35 18.16
C LEU A 15 8.12 -1.16 18.04
N THR A 16 8.70 -1.87 18.99
CA THR A 16 8.43 -3.29 19.27
C THR A 16 7.82 -3.51 20.66
N ASP A 17 7.67 -2.44 21.43
CA ASP A 17 7.05 -2.39 22.75
C ASP A 17 5.93 -1.34 22.76
N GLY A 18 4.72 -1.78 23.04
CA GLY A 18 3.52 -0.93 23.03
C GLY A 18 3.43 0.03 24.20
N GLU A 19 4.12 -0.21 25.31
CA GLU A 19 4.10 0.70 26.46
C GLU A 19 4.73 2.06 26.12
N LEU A 20 5.59 2.10 25.11
CA LEU A 20 6.28 3.30 24.65
C LEU A 20 5.48 4.12 23.63
N LEU A 21 4.28 3.69 23.23
CA LEU A 21 3.49 4.37 22.21
C LEU A 21 3.18 5.83 22.59
N SER A 22 2.78 6.06 23.84
CA SER A 22 2.51 7.41 24.36
C SER A 22 3.76 8.30 24.38
N GLU A 23 4.93 7.73 24.62
CA GLU A 23 6.19 8.47 24.58
C GLU A 23 6.59 8.82 23.13
N ALA A 24 6.41 7.88 22.21
CA ALA A 24 6.66 8.10 20.78
C ALA A 24 5.79 9.23 20.22
N VAL A 25 4.50 9.25 20.55
CA VAL A 25 3.59 10.34 20.15
C VAL A 25 4.07 11.69 20.67
N LYS A 26 4.49 11.77 21.94
CA LYS A 26 5.07 13.01 22.51
C LYS A 26 6.33 13.48 21.80
N LEU A 27 7.17 12.56 21.29
CA LEU A 27 8.37 12.93 20.53
C LEU A 27 8.00 13.48 19.14
N ILE A 28 6.99 12.92 18.48
CA ILE A 28 6.47 13.42 17.20
C ILE A 28 5.84 14.80 17.40
N ASP A 29 5.07 15.00 18.47
CA ASP A 29 4.50 16.31 18.80
C ASP A 29 5.56 17.39 19.04
N LYS A 30 6.74 16.98 19.52
CA LYS A 30 7.93 17.84 19.69
C LYS A 30 8.77 18.00 18.41
N GLY A 31 8.30 17.47 17.27
CA GLY A 31 8.99 17.54 15.98
C GLY A 31 10.26 16.70 15.89
N LYS A 32 10.42 15.67 16.74
CA LYS A 32 11.60 14.79 16.72
C LYS A 32 11.51 13.67 15.69
N ALA A 33 10.30 13.33 15.28
CA ALA A 33 10.00 12.34 14.26
C ALA A 33 8.70 12.73 13.52
N ASP A 34 8.43 12.11 12.39
CA ASP A 34 7.24 12.33 11.55
C ASP A 34 6.21 11.20 11.64
N GLY A 35 6.62 10.03 12.14
CA GLY A 35 5.75 8.86 12.13
C GLY A 35 6.21 7.72 13.02
N ILE A 36 5.37 6.68 13.05
CA ILE A 36 5.56 5.51 13.90
C ILE A 36 5.39 4.24 13.07
N ASN A 37 6.29 3.29 13.27
CA ASN A 37 6.13 1.92 12.81
C ASN A 37 5.88 1.00 14.01
N LEU A 38 4.67 0.48 14.11
CA LEU A 38 4.26 -0.48 15.13
C LEU A 38 4.49 -1.89 14.61
N ASN A 39 5.45 -2.59 15.21
CA ASN A 39 5.72 -4.00 14.92
C ASN A 39 5.29 -4.87 16.10
N TYR A 40 4.15 -5.54 15.94
CA TYR A 40 3.51 -6.36 16.98
C TYR A 40 4.20 -7.73 17.10
N ILE A 41 5.44 -7.74 17.58
CA ILE A 41 6.09 -8.97 18.01
C ILE A 41 5.47 -9.49 19.33
N ARG A 42 5.64 -10.80 19.60
CA ARG A 42 4.87 -11.70 20.51
C ARG A 42 4.32 -11.19 21.86
N ASN A 43 4.65 -10.00 22.34
CA ASN A 43 4.25 -9.46 23.64
C ASN A 43 3.61 -8.06 23.61
N TRP A 44 3.26 -7.51 22.45
CA TRP A 44 2.63 -6.18 22.39
C TRP A 44 1.23 -6.16 23.03
N ARG A 45 1.00 -5.26 23.99
CA ARG A 45 -0.23 -5.22 24.81
C ARG A 45 -1.00 -3.89 24.82
N THR A 46 -0.59 -2.91 24.02
CA THR A 46 -1.22 -1.58 24.03
C THR A 46 -2.08 -1.35 22.78
N ASP A 47 -3.27 -0.80 22.99
CA ASP A 47 -4.16 -0.35 21.93
C ASP A 47 -3.60 0.86 21.16
N LEU A 48 -4.41 1.41 20.23
CA LEU A 48 -4.03 2.55 19.41
C LEU A 48 -4.54 3.88 19.98
N GLU A 49 -5.12 3.90 21.18
CA GLU A 49 -5.68 5.12 21.79
C GLU A 49 -4.66 6.25 21.92
N PRO A 50 -3.38 6.02 22.23
CA PRO A 50 -2.41 7.11 22.30
C PRO A 50 -2.22 7.86 20.97
N LEU A 51 -2.59 7.27 19.82
CA LEU A 51 -2.56 7.94 18.52
C LEU A 51 -3.70 8.97 18.37
N ARG A 52 -4.77 8.83 19.16
CA ARG A 52 -6.03 9.54 18.95
C ARG A 52 -5.82 11.05 18.94
N ASN A 53 -6.42 11.67 17.93
CA ASN A 53 -6.42 13.10 17.63
C ASN A 53 -5.03 13.73 17.41
N SER A 54 -3.96 12.93 17.29
CA SER A 54 -2.66 13.49 16.93
C SER A 54 -2.73 14.20 15.58
N LYS A 55 -2.22 15.44 15.55
CA LYS A 55 -2.18 16.30 14.37
C LYS A 55 -0.78 16.37 13.74
N THR A 56 0.18 15.68 14.29
CA THR A 56 1.60 15.77 13.92
C THR A 56 2.10 14.53 13.20
N ILE A 57 1.45 13.37 13.42
CA ILE A 57 1.77 12.11 12.76
C ILE A 57 1.42 12.20 11.26
N LYS A 58 2.45 12.03 10.43
CA LYS A 58 2.34 11.98 8.96
C LYS A 58 2.49 10.57 8.42
N CYS A 59 3.15 9.67 9.14
CA CYS A 59 3.37 8.29 8.72
C CYS A 59 3.00 7.30 9.82
N LEU A 60 2.22 6.29 9.49
CA LEU A 60 1.86 5.19 10.38
C LEU A 60 2.03 3.86 9.66
N ALA A 61 2.77 2.94 10.27
CA ALA A 61 2.79 1.53 9.87
C ALA A 61 2.31 0.64 11.02
N VAL A 62 1.48 -0.35 10.71
CA VAL A 62 0.97 -1.37 11.64
C VAL A 62 1.27 -2.74 11.03
N ASN A 63 2.15 -3.51 11.66
CA ASN A 63 2.68 -4.78 11.16
C ASN A 63 2.48 -5.92 12.17
N ASP A 64 2.34 -7.15 11.66
CA ASP A 64 2.39 -8.41 12.42
C ASP A 64 1.37 -8.53 13.56
N TYR A 65 0.20 -7.92 13.32
CA TYR A 65 -0.87 -7.80 14.29
C TYR A 65 -1.67 -9.13 14.46
N PRO A 66 -1.69 -9.78 15.64
CA PRO A 66 -2.38 -11.05 15.84
C PRO A 66 -3.92 -10.87 15.87
N PRO A 67 -4.69 -11.68 15.11
CA PRO A 67 -6.15 -11.49 14.98
C PRO A 67 -6.95 -11.73 16.26
N SER A 68 -6.35 -12.33 17.29
CA SER A 68 -6.99 -12.54 18.60
C SER A 68 -7.26 -11.24 19.36
N MET A 69 -6.55 -10.16 19.03
CA MET A 69 -6.75 -8.85 19.62
C MET A 69 -7.62 -8.02 18.67
N GLN A 70 -8.87 -7.76 19.04
CA GLN A 70 -9.82 -7.04 18.18
C GLN A 70 -9.52 -5.52 18.19
N TYR A 71 -8.61 -5.03 17.34
CA TYR A 71 -8.18 -3.62 17.43
C TYR A 71 -9.18 -2.63 16.86
N ASP A 72 -9.36 -1.51 17.53
CA ASP A 72 -10.19 -0.42 17.04
C ASP A 72 -9.34 0.57 16.24
N TYR A 73 -9.58 0.67 14.93
CA TYR A 73 -8.93 1.67 14.09
C TYR A 73 -9.56 3.06 14.24
N SER A 74 -10.56 3.25 15.11
CA SER A 74 -11.18 4.56 15.35
C SER A 74 -10.15 5.62 15.75
N ALA A 75 -9.13 5.25 16.54
CA ALA A 75 -8.03 6.15 16.87
C ALA A 75 -7.19 6.51 15.63
N VAL A 76 -6.88 5.53 14.77
CA VAL A 76 -6.17 5.78 13.50
C VAL A 76 -6.97 6.72 12.60
N GLN A 77 -8.29 6.56 12.51
CA GLN A 77 -9.18 7.41 11.71
C GLN A 77 -9.21 8.88 12.16
N THR A 78 -8.64 9.23 13.31
CA THR A 78 -8.53 10.63 13.75
C THR A 78 -7.25 11.34 13.28
N LEU A 79 -6.32 10.61 12.66
CA LEU A 79 -5.03 11.11 12.15
C LEU A 79 -5.21 11.88 10.84
N THR A 80 -5.85 13.05 10.93
CA THR A 80 -6.26 13.83 9.75
C THR A 80 -5.10 14.40 8.91
N ASN A 81 -3.87 14.40 9.43
CA ASN A 81 -2.66 14.85 8.71
C ASN A 81 -1.81 13.69 8.18
N LEU A 82 -2.33 12.48 8.21
CA LEU A 82 -1.64 11.29 7.72
C LEU A 82 -1.42 11.36 6.20
N GLN A 83 -0.18 11.10 5.79
CA GLN A 83 0.28 11.10 4.40
C GLN A 83 0.66 9.69 3.92
N HIS A 84 1.17 8.87 4.83
CA HIS A 84 1.53 7.47 4.60
C HIS A 84 0.82 6.55 5.61
N LEU A 85 0.11 5.56 5.10
CA LEU A 85 -0.53 4.51 5.90
C LEU A 85 -0.14 3.13 5.39
N SER A 86 0.51 2.34 6.25
CA SER A 86 0.80 0.93 6.00
C SER A 86 0.08 0.05 7.01
N ILE A 87 -0.78 -0.85 6.54
CA ILE A 87 -1.48 -1.84 7.38
C ILE A 87 -1.20 -3.23 6.82
N ASN A 88 -0.23 -3.93 7.42
CA ASN A 88 0.14 -5.28 7.06
C ASN A 88 -0.25 -6.25 8.18
N THR A 89 -1.54 -6.57 8.22
CA THR A 89 -2.13 -7.40 9.28
C THR A 89 -3.12 -8.40 8.69
N THR A 90 -3.39 -9.49 9.42
CA THR A 90 -4.41 -10.47 9.02
C THR A 90 -5.82 -10.05 9.40
N ASP A 91 -5.95 -9.07 10.29
CA ASP A 91 -7.24 -8.45 10.62
C ASP A 91 -7.84 -7.75 9.39
N LYS A 92 -9.17 -7.73 9.30
CA LYS A 92 -9.92 -7.17 8.17
C LYS A 92 -10.94 -6.12 8.59
N LYS A 93 -10.81 -5.55 9.78
CA LYS A 93 -11.70 -4.47 10.21
C LYS A 93 -11.59 -3.29 9.27
N GLU A 94 -12.70 -2.57 9.19
CA GLU A 94 -12.86 -1.44 8.31
C GLU A 94 -11.90 -0.32 8.67
N ILE A 95 -11.42 0.36 7.63
CA ILE A 95 -10.68 1.60 7.73
C ILE A 95 -11.34 2.50 6.70
N ASP A 96 -11.95 3.58 7.17
CA ASP A 96 -12.45 4.58 6.26
C ASP A 96 -11.32 5.53 5.84
N PHE A 97 -10.83 5.36 4.61
CA PHE A 97 -9.78 6.18 4.04
C PHE A 97 -10.23 7.62 3.73
N SER A 98 -11.54 7.91 3.74
CA SER A 98 -12.05 9.27 3.58
C SER A 98 -11.58 10.20 4.71
N ALA A 99 -11.20 9.64 5.85
CA ALA A 99 -10.66 10.36 7.00
C ALA A 99 -9.25 10.95 6.78
N PHE A 100 -8.57 10.58 5.68
CA PHE A 100 -7.18 10.96 5.41
C PHE A 100 -7.06 11.84 4.14
N PRO A 101 -7.42 13.14 4.22
CA PRO A 101 -7.48 14.01 3.03
C PRO A 101 -6.10 14.27 2.39
N PHE A 102 -5.01 14.05 3.11
CA PHE A 102 -3.63 14.27 2.64
C PHE A 102 -2.87 12.97 2.31
N LEU A 103 -3.58 11.84 2.21
CA LEU A 103 -2.97 10.54 2.00
C LEU A 103 -2.41 10.43 0.58
N THR A 104 -1.09 10.19 0.48
CA THR A 104 -0.37 10.07 -0.79
C THR A 104 0.22 8.68 -1.00
N SER A 105 0.38 7.90 0.07
CA SER A 105 0.94 6.55 0.01
C SER A 105 0.17 5.58 0.90
N VAL A 106 -0.22 4.45 0.32
CA VAL A 106 -0.89 3.35 1.03
C VAL A 106 -0.21 2.02 0.75
N ALA A 107 0.05 1.25 1.80
CA ALA A 107 0.39 -0.16 1.72
C ALA A 107 -0.63 -0.96 2.55
N LEU A 108 -1.27 -1.97 1.96
CA LEU A 108 -2.37 -2.66 2.60
C LEU A 108 -2.40 -4.15 2.26
N THR A 109 -2.49 -5.00 3.30
CA THR A 109 -3.07 -6.34 3.13
C THR A 109 -4.56 -6.20 2.91
N TRP A 110 -4.99 -6.56 1.70
CA TRP A 110 -6.32 -6.25 1.20
C TRP A 110 -7.43 -6.75 2.11
N ARG A 111 -8.44 -5.89 2.28
CA ARG A 111 -9.63 -6.14 3.08
C ARG A 111 -10.87 -5.65 2.31
N PRO A 112 -11.96 -6.45 2.24
CA PRO A 112 -13.13 -6.09 1.44
C PRO A 112 -13.76 -4.74 1.79
N LYS A 113 -13.61 -4.29 3.04
CA LYS A 113 -14.16 -3.02 3.55
C LYS A 113 -13.26 -1.80 3.34
N ALA A 114 -12.15 -1.90 2.61
CA ALA A 114 -11.26 -0.77 2.32
C ALA A 114 -11.66 0.01 1.05
N LYS A 115 -12.93 -0.02 0.63
CA LYS A 115 -13.37 0.55 -0.66
C LYS A 115 -13.24 2.07 -0.74
N SER A 116 -13.32 2.78 0.39
CA SER A 116 -13.11 4.23 0.41
C SER A 116 -11.69 4.65 0.02
N LEU A 117 -10.72 3.73 -0.01
CA LEU A 117 -9.38 3.95 -0.57
C LEU A 117 -9.43 4.50 -2.00
N PHE A 118 -10.39 4.03 -2.80
CA PHE A 118 -10.53 4.44 -4.20
C PHE A 118 -11.03 5.88 -4.36
N SER A 119 -11.47 6.52 -3.28
CA SER A 119 -11.81 7.95 -3.25
C SER A 119 -10.63 8.85 -2.90
N CYS A 120 -9.47 8.30 -2.53
CA CYS A 120 -8.25 9.05 -2.22
C CYS A 120 -7.55 9.52 -3.51
N VAL A 121 -8.13 10.51 -4.20
CA VAL A 121 -7.65 10.97 -5.52
C VAL A 121 -6.24 11.59 -5.49
N GLN A 122 -5.71 11.94 -4.31
CA GLN A 122 -4.35 12.43 -4.12
C GLN A 122 -3.30 11.30 -4.05
N LEU A 123 -3.74 10.03 -4.03
CA LEU A 123 -2.85 8.89 -3.85
C LEU A 123 -1.88 8.76 -5.03
N GLN A 124 -0.59 8.67 -4.70
CA GLN A 124 0.50 8.56 -5.66
C GLN A 124 1.18 7.19 -5.62
N ARG A 125 1.14 6.50 -4.47
CA ARG A 125 1.77 5.20 -4.27
C ARG A 125 0.78 4.24 -3.64
N LEU A 126 0.58 3.09 -4.26
CA LEU A 126 -0.31 2.04 -3.77
C LEU A 126 0.39 0.70 -3.81
N PHE A 127 0.47 0.05 -2.65
CA PHE A 127 0.88 -1.35 -2.54
C PHE A 127 -0.27 -2.19 -1.97
N LEU A 128 -0.71 -3.17 -2.76
CA LEU A 128 -1.75 -4.11 -2.41
C LEU A 128 -1.19 -5.51 -2.26
N TYR A 129 -1.39 -6.12 -1.09
CA TYR A 129 -1.09 -7.53 -0.83
C TYR A 129 -2.39 -8.32 -0.78
N ARG A 130 -2.47 -9.43 -1.54
CA ARG A 130 -3.65 -10.32 -1.62
C ARG A 130 -4.94 -9.64 -2.05
N TYR A 131 -4.85 -8.66 -2.97
CA TYR A 131 -6.02 -8.02 -3.58
C TYR A 131 -6.93 -9.05 -4.26
N THR A 132 -8.23 -9.00 -3.95
CA THR A 132 -9.19 -10.03 -4.39
C THR A 132 -10.11 -9.59 -5.53
N GLY A 133 -9.95 -8.39 -6.07
CA GLY A 133 -10.69 -7.98 -7.27
C GLY A 133 -10.32 -8.86 -8.47
N GLN A 134 -11.28 -9.09 -9.37
CA GLN A 134 -11.01 -9.81 -10.63
C GLN A 134 -10.23 -8.93 -11.63
N ASP A 135 -10.34 -7.61 -11.49
CA ASP A 135 -9.58 -6.62 -12.25
C ASP A 135 -9.28 -5.38 -11.39
N LEU A 136 -8.74 -4.34 -12.00
CA LEU A 136 -8.33 -3.09 -11.34
C LEU A 136 -9.28 -1.92 -11.65
N THR A 137 -10.53 -2.18 -12.06
CA THR A 137 -11.48 -1.14 -12.48
C THR A 137 -11.73 -0.11 -11.37
N GLU A 138 -11.75 -0.54 -10.12
CA GLU A 138 -11.94 0.34 -8.97
C GLU A 138 -10.78 1.32 -8.75
N LEU A 139 -9.59 1.04 -9.28
CA LEU A 139 -8.44 1.95 -9.19
C LEU A 139 -8.52 3.08 -10.24
N SER A 140 -9.46 3.03 -11.18
CA SER A 140 -9.55 3.98 -12.30
C SER A 140 -9.76 5.45 -11.89
N SER A 141 -10.24 5.69 -10.66
CA SER A 141 -10.39 7.02 -10.06
C SER A 141 -9.08 7.61 -9.51
N LEU A 142 -8.04 6.79 -9.29
CA LEU A 142 -6.76 7.19 -8.71
C LEU A 142 -5.85 7.84 -9.76
N LYS A 143 -6.32 8.96 -10.34
CA LYS A 143 -5.68 9.62 -11.51
C LYS A 143 -4.26 10.15 -11.24
N ASN A 144 -3.85 10.29 -9.99
CA ASN A 144 -2.51 10.75 -9.60
C ASN A 144 -1.54 9.61 -9.25
N LEU A 145 -1.97 8.35 -9.42
CA LEU A 145 -1.17 7.19 -9.02
C LEU A 145 0.04 7.01 -9.95
N LYS A 146 1.24 7.13 -9.37
CA LYS A 146 2.53 6.99 -10.07
C LYS A 146 3.17 5.61 -9.87
N PHE A 147 2.90 4.98 -8.73
CA PHE A 147 3.45 3.68 -8.37
C PHE A 147 2.31 2.73 -7.95
N LEU A 148 2.22 1.58 -8.61
CA LEU A 148 1.33 0.50 -8.23
C LEU A 148 2.12 -0.80 -8.05
N ARG A 149 1.96 -1.44 -6.89
CA ARG A 149 2.41 -2.81 -6.66
C ARG A 149 1.26 -3.68 -6.24
N VAL A 150 1.12 -4.84 -6.87
CA VAL A 150 0.17 -5.88 -6.49
C VAL A 150 0.93 -7.17 -6.26
N ASN A 151 0.90 -7.67 -5.03
CA ASN A 151 1.51 -8.94 -4.64
C ASN A 151 0.42 -9.96 -4.30
N LEU A 152 0.59 -11.20 -4.75
CA LEU A 152 -0.33 -12.31 -4.46
C LEU A 152 -1.80 -11.98 -4.77
N GLY A 153 -2.03 -11.13 -5.77
CA GLY A 153 -3.37 -10.73 -6.18
C GLY A 153 -4.11 -11.85 -6.92
N LEU A 154 -5.43 -11.76 -6.92
CA LEU A 154 -6.32 -12.65 -7.68
C LEU A 154 -6.80 -12.02 -9.00
N VAL A 155 -6.25 -10.87 -9.39
CA VAL A 155 -6.62 -10.19 -10.64
C VAL A 155 -6.35 -11.08 -11.84
N ILE A 156 -7.31 -11.11 -12.76
CA ILE A 156 -7.30 -11.87 -14.01
C ILE A 156 -6.94 -10.96 -15.17
N SER A 157 -7.33 -9.67 -15.10
CA SER A 157 -6.96 -8.64 -16.07
C SER A 157 -6.49 -7.35 -15.40
N LEU A 158 -5.86 -6.48 -16.18
CA LEU A 158 -5.43 -5.15 -15.75
C LEU A 158 -6.45 -4.05 -16.09
N ARG A 159 -7.70 -4.42 -16.35
CA ARG A 159 -8.78 -3.48 -16.68
C ARG A 159 -8.86 -2.39 -15.64
N GLY A 160 -8.96 -1.15 -16.10
CA GLY A 160 -8.92 0.05 -15.27
C GLY A 160 -7.57 0.77 -15.29
N LEU A 161 -6.46 0.10 -15.61
CA LEU A 161 -5.16 0.80 -15.67
C LEU A 161 -5.06 1.81 -16.80
N LYS A 162 -5.78 1.62 -17.91
CA LYS A 162 -5.83 2.59 -19.02
C LYS A 162 -6.27 4.00 -18.60
N GLU A 163 -6.99 4.08 -17.50
CA GLU A 163 -7.53 5.31 -16.93
C GLU A 163 -6.50 6.07 -16.05
N ILE A 164 -5.38 5.42 -15.70
CA ILE A 164 -4.32 5.92 -14.81
C ILE A 164 -3.10 6.29 -15.67
N THR A 165 -3.24 7.33 -16.48
CA THR A 165 -2.20 7.74 -17.44
C THR A 165 -0.93 8.29 -16.77
N THR A 166 -0.97 8.56 -15.47
CA THR A 166 0.17 9.04 -14.67
C THR A 166 1.08 7.93 -14.15
N LEU A 167 0.73 6.65 -14.38
CA LEU A 167 1.46 5.51 -13.82
C LEU A 167 2.87 5.41 -14.44
N GLU A 168 3.88 5.47 -13.58
CA GLU A 168 5.30 5.41 -13.97
C GLU A 168 5.95 4.07 -13.61
N GLU A 169 5.49 3.42 -12.54
CA GLU A 169 6.02 2.14 -12.09
C GLU A 169 4.90 1.16 -11.75
N LEU A 170 4.98 -0.03 -12.36
CA LEU A 170 4.05 -1.13 -12.10
C LEU A 170 4.82 -2.40 -11.73
N MET A 171 4.46 -3.00 -10.59
CA MET A 171 5.03 -4.25 -10.11
C MET A 171 3.92 -5.27 -9.83
N LEU A 172 3.95 -6.38 -10.56
CA LEU A 172 3.00 -7.49 -10.44
C LEU A 172 3.78 -8.71 -9.97
N MET A 173 3.54 -9.14 -8.73
CA MET A 173 4.35 -10.18 -8.08
C MET A 173 3.45 -11.34 -7.66
N GLN A 174 3.71 -12.53 -8.19
CA GLN A 174 2.99 -13.77 -7.86
C GLN A 174 1.46 -13.63 -8.02
N THR A 175 1.02 -12.81 -8.97
CA THR A 175 -0.39 -12.69 -9.36
C THR A 175 -0.73 -13.84 -10.30
N THR A 176 -0.87 -15.04 -9.74
CA THR A 176 -0.89 -16.29 -10.52
C THR A 176 -2.16 -16.49 -11.36
N LYS A 177 -3.16 -15.64 -11.20
CA LYS A 177 -4.41 -15.64 -11.97
C LYS A 177 -4.42 -14.66 -13.13
N LEU A 178 -3.42 -13.78 -13.22
CA LEU A 178 -3.34 -12.76 -14.26
C LEU A 178 -3.11 -13.41 -15.62
N GLU A 179 -4.02 -13.15 -16.56
CA GLU A 179 -4.02 -13.68 -17.92
C GLU A 179 -3.89 -12.57 -18.94
N ASP A 180 -4.70 -11.51 -18.78
CA ASP A 180 -4.80 -10.39 -19.71
C ASP A 180 -4.03 -9.16 -19.19
N ILE A 181 -3.12 -8.68 -20.03
CA ILE A 181 -2.26 -7.53 -19.77
C ILE A 181 -2.35 -6.47 -20.87
N GLU A 182 -3.39 -6.52 -21.72
CA GLU A 182 -3.51 -5.62 -22.88
C GLU A 182 -3.58 -4.14 -22.47
N ASP A 183 -4.19 -3.82 -21.33
CA ASP A 183 -4.23 -2.44 -20.80
C ASP A 183 -2.84 -1.83 -20.60
N LEU A 184 -1.76 -2.63 -20.45
CA LEU A 184 -0.40 -2.09 -20.37
C LEU A 184 -0.05 -1.27 -21.61
N LEU A 185 -0.53 -1.67 -22.79
CA LEU A 185 -0.22 -1.01 -24.07
C LEU A 185 -0.69 0.46 -24.11
N THR A 186 -1.56 0.85 -23.18
CA THR A 186 -2.07 2.22 -23.06
C THR A 186 -1.18 3.11 -22.18
N LEU A 187 -0.27 2.53 -21.39
CA LEU A 187 0.53 3.22 -20.37
C LEU A 187 1.80 3.86 -20.94
N LYS A 188 1.64 5.01 -21.61
CA LYS A 188 2.72 5.70 -22.34
C LYS A 188 3.83 6.26 -21.46
N HIS A 189 3.58 6.46 -20.16
CA HIS A 189 4.54 7.04 -19.21
C HIS A 189 5.24 6.00 -18.33
N LEU A 190 5.02 4.72 -18.58
CA LEU A 190 5.58 3.63 -17.77
C LEU A 190 7.10 3.54 -17.96
N LYS A 191 7.84 3.83 -16.88
CA LYS A 191 9.31 3.81 -16.83
C LYS A 191 9.83 2.48 -16.31
N ARG A 192 9.06 1.81 -15.44
CA ARG A 192 9.41 0.52 -14.84
C ARG A 192 8.23 -0.43 -14.86
N LEU A 193 8.46 -1.63 -15.37
CA LEU A 193 7.53 -2.74 -15.31
C LEU A 193 8.24 -3.98 -14.79
N ARG A 194 7.72 -4.56 -13.71
CA ARG A 194 8.12 -5.89 -13.24
C ARG A 194 6.92 -6.82 -13.24
N ILE A 195 7.05 -7.94 -13.95
CA ILE A 195 6.11 -9.07 -13.91
C ILE A 195 6.89 -10.27 -13.39
N ASP A 196 6.56 -10.70 -12.18
CA ASP A 196 7.29 -11.73 -11.45
C ASP A 196 6.34 -12.86 -11.08
N ASN A 197 6.64 -14.08 -11.51
CA ASN A 197 5.89 -15.30 -11.20
C ASN A 197 4.37 -15.19 -11.48
N CYS A 198 3.98 -14.40 -12.49
CA CYS A 198 2.60 -14.31 -12.99
C CYS A 198 2.41 -15.35 -14.11
N LYS A 199 2.23 -16.61 -13.71
CA LYS A 199 2.42 -17.78 -14.59
C LYS A 199 1.38 -17.96 -15.72
N ARG A 200 0.26 -17.23 -15.70
CA ARG A 200 -0.81 -17.36 -16.70
C ARG A 200 -0.84 -16.22 -17.71
N VAL A 201 0.09 -15.27 -17.60
CA VAL A 201 0.13 -14.08 -18.44
C VAL A 201 0.42 -14.49 -19.89
N ARG A 202 -0.45 -14.08 -20.80
CA ARG A 202 -0.29 -14.28 -22.25
C ARG A 202 0.28 -13.03 -22.92
N ASN A 203 0.68 -13.15 -24.19
CA ASN A 203 1.00 -12.02 -25.06
C ASN A 203 2.12 -11.07 -24.59
N ILE A 204 3.09 -11.59 -23.84
CA ILE A 204 4.24 -10.80 -23.34
C ILE A 204 5.07 -10.17 -24.47
N ARG A 205 5.03 -10.77 -25.68
CA ARG A 205 5.69 -10.21 -26.87
C ARG A 205 5.23 -8.77 -27.16
N ALA A 206 3.95 -8.44 -26.92
CA ALA A 206 3.44 -7.08 -27.12
C ALA A 206 4.07 -6.08 -26.14
N VAL A 207 4.20 -6.45 -24.86
CA VAL A 207 4.84 -5.62 -23.83
C VAL A 207 6.33 -5.40 -24.10
N LYS A 208 7.04 -6.43 -24.56
CA LYS A 208 8.46 -6.30 -24.93
C LYS A 208 8.71 -5.26 -26.03
N ARG A 209 7.70 -4.92 -26.84
CA ARG A 209 7.79 -3.88 -27.88
C ARG A 209 7.56 -2.45 -27.37
N MET A 210 7.09 -2.26 -26.15
CA MET A 210 6.78 -0.94 -25.57
C MET A 210 8.01 -0.10 -25.20
N ASN A 211 9.23 -0.62 -25.38
CA ASN A 211 10.50 0.05 -25.02
C ASN A 211 10.50 0.66 -23.60
N ILE A 212 10.02 -0.10 -22.62
CA ILE A 212 9.99 0.32 -21.21
C ILE A 212 11.44 0.32 -20.67
N PRO A 213 11.96 1.44 -20.13
CA PRO A 213 13.36 1.56 -19.72
C PRO A 213 13.84 0.49 -18.73
N LYS A 214 12.98 0.09 -17.79
CA LYS A 214 13.26 -0.96 -16.81
C LYS A 214 12.18 -2.04 -16.89
N LEU A 215 12.38 -2.99 -17.79
CA LEU A 215 11.50 -4.14 -17.99
C LEU A 215 12.12 -5.40 -17.37
N GLU A 216 11.45 -5.97 -16.37
CA GLU A 216 11.83 -7.23 -15.72
C GLU A 216 10.68 -8.23 -15.83
N ILE A 217 10.93 -9.39 -16.46
CA ILE A 217 9.97 -10.49 -16.52
C ILE A 217 10.66 -11.75 -16.02
N VAL A 218 10.24 -12.24 -14.85
CA VAL A 218 10.91 -13.32 -14.12
C VAL A 218 9.90 -14.38 -13.74
N GLY A 219 10.18 -15.67 -13.98
CA GLY A 219 9.29 -16.77 -13.60
C GLY A 219 7.91 -16.76 -14.28
N THR A 220 7.77 -15.96 -15.35
CA THR A 220 6.61 -15.89 -16.21
C THR A 220 7.03 -16.34 -17.60
N THR A 221 6.57 -17.52 -18.01
CA THR A 221 6.70 -18.02 -19.38
C THR A 221 5.45 -17.66 -20.15
N PRO A 222 5.53 -16.87 -21.23
CA PRO A 222 4.40 -16.72 -22.14
C PRO A 222 4.11 -18.06 -22.81
N ASP A 223 2.83 -18.40 -22.97
CA ASP A 223 2.45 -19.36 -24.02
C ASP A 223 2.81 -18.74 -25.37
N ASP A 224 3.45 -19.52 -26.24
CA ASP A 224 4.04 -19.11 -27.53
C ASP A 224 3.04 -18.54 -28.55
#